data_AF-A0A920ISM1-F1
#
_entry.id   AF-A0A920ISM1-F1
#
_cell.length_a   1.000
_cell.length_b   1.000
_cell.length_c   1.000
_cell.angle_alpha   90.00
_cell.angle_beta   90.00
_cell.angle_gamma   90.00
#
_symmetry.space_group_name_H-M   'P 1'
#
loop_
_entity.id
_entity.type
_entity.pdbx_description
1 polymer ?
#
loop_
_entity_poly.entity_id
_entity_poly.type
_entity_poly.pdbx_seq_one_letter_code
_entity_poly.pdbx_strand_id
1 'polypeptide(L)'
;MSYLKLLFPTTINNFYAGSNFAYWGFIVFTVLMSIRSFLHWLFPEFATHEIANFIVISGDPDPLPVIYELFSLWGLAQIIFCFVCWIVIYKYKDLIPLMYLFWIIEWSVRVMSPFNLDAYTNGITPAVTGGPFVLGFLIVLFFLSLKRAY
;
A
#
# COMPACT_ATOMS: atom_id res chain seq x y z
N MET A 1 8.96 -19.06 -21.00
CA MET A 1 8.82 -17.58 -20.99
C MET A 1 9.45 -17.09 -19.71
N SER A 2 10.32 -16.05 -19.74
CA SER A 2 10.99 -15.57 -18.52
C SER A 2 10.04 -14.78 -17.62
N TYR A 3 10.07 -14.99 -16.31
CA TYR A 3 9.31 -14.18 -15.33
C TYR A 3 9.62 -12.68 -15.43
N LEU A 4 10.85 -12.33 -15.82
CA LEU A 4 11.25 -10.94 -16.07
C LEU A 4 10.42 -10.29 -17.19
N LYS A 5 9.99 -11.05 -18.20
CA LYS A 5 9.14 -10.52 -19.28
C LYS A 5 7.69 -10.31 -18.86
N LEU A 6 7.26 -10.94 -17.77
CA LEU A 6 5.93 -10.72 -17.18
C LEU A 6 5.96 -9.55 -16.18
N LEU A 7 7.08 -9.39 -15.48
CA LEU A 7 7.28 -8.27 -14.57
C LEU A 7 7.57 -6.95 -15.31
N PHE A 8 8.38 -7.03 -16.37
CA PHE A 8 8.79 -5.91 -17.23
C PHE A 8 8.46 -6.25 -18.69
N PRO A 9 7.17 -6.13 -19.09
CA PRO A 9 6.76 -6.45 -20.45
C PRO A 9 7.42 -5.50 -21.45
N THR A 10 7.87 -6.04 -22.58
CA THR A 10 8.44 -5.23 -23.67
C THR A 10 7.39 -4.39 -24.39
N THR A 11 6.11 -4.75 -24.25
CA THR A 11 4.98 -4.03 -24.82
C THR A 11 3.83 -4.07 -23.84
N ILE A 12 3.44 -2.90 -23.33
CA ILE A 12 2.35 -2.76 -22.37
C ILE A 12 1.03 -2.81 -23.12
N ASN A 13 0.13 -3.67 -22.66
CA ASN A 13 -1.19 -3.87 -23.26
C ASN A 13 -2.24 -4.10 -22.16
N ASN A 14 -3.51 -4.26 -22.56
CA ASN A 14 -4.63 -4.49 -21.64
C ASN A 14 -4.99 -5.98 -21.45
N PHE A 15 -4.11 -6.89 -21.86
CA PHE A 15 -4.30 -8.33 -21.69
C PHE A 15 -3.55 -8.79 -20.44
N TYR A 16 -4.31 -9.30 -19.47
CA TYR A 16 -3.73 -9.85 -18.26
C TYR A 16 -3.49 -11.35 -18.44
N ALA A 17 -2.23 -11.77 -18.40
CA ALA A 17 -1.87 -13.18 -18.55
C ALA A 17 -1.87 -13.97 -17.23
N GLY A 18 -1.96 -13.31 -16.07
CA GLY A 18 -1.85 -13.93 -14.75
C GLY A 18 -3.13 -14.64 -14.28
N SER A 19 -3.08 -15.20 -13.06
CA SER A 19 -4.26 -15.81 -12.43
C SER A 19 -5.39 -14.81 -12.16
N ASN A 20 -6.64 -15.15 -12.50
CA ASN A 20 -7.83 -14.36 -12.16
C ASN A 20 -7.92 -14.05 -10.66
N PHE A 21 -7.46 -14.95 -9.79
CA PHE A 21 -7.44 -14.72 -8.35
C PHE A 21 -6.50 -13.56 -7.97
N ALA A 22 -5.34 -13.47 -8.61
CA ALA A 22 -4.43 -12.34 -8.43
C ALA A 22 -5.04 -11.05 -8.98
N TYR A 23 -5.68 -11.08 -10.15
CA TYR A 23 -6.37 -9.89 -10.67
C TYR A 23 -7.42 -9.33 -9.70
N TRP A 24 -8.35 -10.17 -9.22
CA TRP A 24 -9.39 -9.74 -8.30
C TRP A 24 -8.84 -9.36 -6.93
N GLY A 25 -7.83 -10.09 -6.43
CA GLY A 25 -7.13 -9.74 -5.21
C GLY A 25 -6.48 -8.36 -5.30
N PHE A 26 -5.90 -8.01 -6.47
CA PHE A 26 -5.32 -6.69 -6.70
C PHE A 26 -6.38 -5.58 -6.66
N ILE A 27 -7.55 -5.82 -7.25
CA ILE A 27 -8.66 -4.86 -7.22
C ILE A 27 -9.12 -4.61 -5.78
N VAL A 28 -9.42 -5.68 -5.03
CA VAL A 28 -9.88 -5.56 -3.63
C VAL A 28 -8.85 -4.82 -2.80
N PHE A 29 -7.57 -5.19 -2.94
CA PHE A 29 -6.48 -4.51 -2.25
C PHE A 29 -6.39 -3.03 -2.63
N THR A 30 -6.48 -2.70 -3.92
CA THR A 30 -6.45 -1.30 -4.40
C THR A 30 -7.64 -0.49 -3.88
N VAL A 31 -8.84 -1.06 -3.78
CA VAL A 31 -10.01 -0.41 -3.15
C VAL A 31 -9.71 -0.08 -1.68
N LEU A 32 -9.27 -1.06 -0.90
CA LEU A 32 -8.95 -0.87 0.51
C LEU A 32 -7.87 0.20 0.72
N MET A 33 -6.81 0.15 -0.09
CA MET A 33 -5.73 1.14 -0.04
C MET A 33 -6.22 2.51 -0.45
N SER A 34 -7.10 2.63 -1.44
CA SER A 34 -7.68 3.91 -1.84
C SER A 34 -8.45 4.55 -0.68
N ILE A 35 -9.38 3.81 -0.07
CA ILE A 35 -10.19 4.29 1.07
C ILE A 35 -9.29 4.74 2.22
N ARG A 36 -8.33 3.91 2.62
CA ARG A 36 -7.39 4.24 3.69
C ARG A 36 -6.58 5.50 3.38
N SER A 37 -6.15 5.68 2.14
CA SER A 37 -5.36 6.85 1.73
C SER A 37 -6.17 8.14 1.81
N PHE A 38 -7.46 8.11 1.43
CA PHE A 38 -8.36 9.25 1.61
C PHE A 38 -8.55 9.62 3.08
N LEU A 39 -8.65 8.63 3.98
CA LEU A 39 -8.72 8.90 5.41
C LEU A 39 -7.46 9.60 5.92
N HIS A 40 -6.27 9.18 5.48
CA HIS A 40 -5.01 9.80 5.90
C HIS A 40 -4.86 11.22 5.33
N TRP A 41 -5.30 11.45 4.09
CA TRP A 41 -5.20 12.76 3.45
C TRP A 41 -6.18 13.79 4.03
N LEU A 42 -7.45 13.42 4.17
CA LEU A 42 -8.52 14.36 4.54
C LEU A 42 -8.76 14.44 6.04
N PHE A 43 -8.37 13.42 6.80
CA PHE A 43 -8.58 13.34 8.25
C PHE A 43 -7.27 12.93 8.98
N PRO A 44 -6.18 13.71 8.84
CA PRO A 44 -4.87 13.33 9.36
C PRO A 44 -4.84 13.21 10.89
N GLU A 45 -5.61 14.01 11.62
CA GLU A 45 -5.75 13.89 13.09
C GLU A 45 -6.34 12.53 13.48
N PHE A 46 -7.48 12.16 12.87
CA PHE A 46 -8.10 10.84 13.06
C PHE A 46 -7.14 9.71 12.66
N ALA A 47 -6.44 9.84 11.54
CA ALA A 47 -5.47 8.84 11.10
C ALA A 47 -4.28 8.69 12.07
N THR A 48 -3.84 9.80 12.69
CA THR A 48 -2.71 9.79 13.64
C THR A 48 -3.11 9.12 14.96
N HIS A 49 -4.26 9.49 15.52
CA HIS A 49 -4.64 9.05 16.86
C HIS A 49 -5.49 7.78 16.87
N GLU A 50 -6.52 7.70 16.02
CA GLU A 50 -7.49 6.59 16.05
C GLU A 50 -7.07 5.40 15.19
N ILE A 51 -6.24 5.63 14.15
CA ILE A 51 -5.73 4.55 13.30
C ILE A 51 -4.31 4.17 13.74
N ALA A 52 -3.40 5.14 13.85
CA ALA A 52 -2.02 4.87 14.16
C ALA A 52 -1.70 4.72 15.65
N ASN A 53 -2.65 5.05 16.54
CA ASN A 53 -2.51 4.98 18.01
C ASN A 53 -1.38 5.86 18.56
N PHE A 54 -1.00 6.94 17.87
CA PHE A 54 -0.04 7.89 18.42
C PHE A 54 -0.67 8.70 19.55
N ILE A 55 0.08 8.93 20.62
CA ILE A 55 -0.34 9.85 21.68
C ILE A 55 -0.25 11.31 21.22
N VAL A 56 -0.97 12.18 21.92
CA VAL A 56 -0.79 13.63 21.77
C VAL A 56 0.61 14.01 22.26
N ILE A 57 1.41 14.66 21.41
CA ILE A 57 2.76 15.11 21.73
C ILE A 57 2.71 16.62 22.00
N SER A 58 3.07 17.04 23.20
CA SER A 58 3.16 18.46 23.57
C SER A 58 4.53 19.05 23.25
N GLY A 59 4.57 20.29 22.77
CA GLY A 59 5.79 21.07 22.53
C GLY A 59 5.49 22.55 22.33
N ASP A 60 6.53 23.38 22.29
CA ASP A 60 6.44 24.79 21.92
C ASP A 60 7.47 25.11 20.82
N PRO A 61 7.05 25.43 19.58
CA PRO A 61 5.65 25.47 19.12
C PRO A 61 4.97 24.09 19.14
N ASP A 62 3.64 24.08 19.12
CA ASP A 62 2.85 22.83 19.02
C ASP A 62 3.30 22.00 17.80
N PRO A 63 3.78 20.76 18.00
CA PRO A 63 4.28 19.94 16.91
C PRO A 63 3.18 19.27 16.07
N LEU A 64 1.95 19.17 16.59
CA LEU A 64 0.87 18.40 15.95
C LEU A 64 0.49 18.90 14.56
N PRO A 65 0.39 20.21 14.28
CA PRO A 65 0.10 20.69 12.92
C PRO A 65 1.07 20.18 11.87
N VAL A 66 2.37 20.10 12.19
CA VAL A 66 3.39 19.56 11.27
C VAL A 66 3.22 18.06 11.09
N ILE A 67 2.96 17.33 12.18
CA ILE A 67 2.73 15.88 12.12
C ILE A 67 1.50 15.56 11.25
N TYR A 68 0.39 16.27 11.46
CA TYR A 68 -0.83 16.09 10.67
C TYR A 68 -0.60 16.41 9.20
N GLU A 69 0.16 17.45 8.87
CA GLU A 69 0.52 17.75 7.48
C GLU A 69 1.34 16.61 6.85
N LEU A 70 2.31 16.04 7.57
CA LEU A 70 3.08 14.89 7.07
C LEU A 70 2.21 13.65 6.83
N PHE A 71 1.26 13.37 7.73
CA PHE A 71 0.27 12.30 7.54
C PHE A 71 -0.64 12.56 6.34
N SER A 72 -1.06 13.81 6.16
CA SER A 72 -1.88 14.25 5.03
C SER A 72 -1.15 14.07 3.70
N LEU A 73 0.10 14.55 3.60
CA LEU A 73 0.95 14.39 2.42
C LEU A 73 1.25 12.93 2.12
N TRP A 74 1.44 12.11 3.15
CA TRP A 74 1.59 10.67 2.98
C TRP A 74 0.33 10.01 2.40
N GLY A 75 -0.85 10.38 2.90
CA GLY A 75 -2.13 9.97 2.33
C GLY A 75 -2.26 10.36 0.86
N LEU A 76 -1.94 11.61 0.52
CA LEU A 76 -1.97 12.10 -0.86
C LEU A 76 -1.02 11.33 -1.79
N ALA A 77 0.22 11.10 -1.35
CA ALA A 77 1.18 10.31 -2.13
C ALA A 77 0.64 8.89 -2.41
N GLN A 78 0.00 8.28 -1.41
CA GLN A 78 -0.62 6.96 -1.54
C GLN A 78 -1.86 7.00 -2.47
N ILE A 79 -2.66 8.08 -2.47
CA ILE A 79 -3.77 8.28 -3.42
C ILE A 79 -3.24 8.34 -4.86
N ILE A 80 -2.18 9.11 -5.11
CA ILE A 80 -1.57 9.22 -6.44
C ILE A 80 -1.13 7.82 -6.91
N PHE A 81 -0.51 7.05 -6.02
CA PHE A 81 -0.10 5.68 -6.36
C PHE A 81 -1.30 4.75 -6.60
N CYS A 82 -2.35 4.84 -5.79
CA CYS A 82 -3.60 4.09 -6.01
C CYS A 82 -4.25 4.49 -7.34
N PHE A 83 -4.20 5.76 -7.73
CA PHE A 83 -4.71 6.22 -9.02
C PHE A 83 -3.95 5.60 -10.20
N VAL A 84 -2.62 5.48 -10.10
CA VAL A 84 -1.81 4.74 -11.07
C VAL A 84 -2.23 3.26 -11.10
N CYS A 85 -2.45 2.63 -9.94
CA CYS A 85 -2.94 1.25 -9.86
C CYS A 85 -4.30 1.08 -10.56
N TRP A 86 -5.22 2.04 -10.39
CA TRP A 86 -6.50 2.04 -11.09
C TRP A 86 -6.35 2.17 -12.61
N ILE A 87 -5.49 3.06 -13.09
CA ILE A 87 -5.19 3.15 -14.52
C ILE A 87 -4.66 1.80 -15.05
N VAL A 88 -3.76 1.15 -14.30
CA VAL A 88 -3.24 -0.18 -14.63
C VAL A 88 -4.38 -1.22 -14.69
N ILE A 89 -5.27 -1.24 -13.69
CA ILE A 89 -6.42 -2.15 -13.65
C ILE A 89 -7.33 -1.97 -14.88
N TYR A 90 -7.58 -0.74 -15.32
CA TYR A 90 -8.52 -0.47 -16.41
C TYR A 90 -7.91 -0.54 -17.81
N LYS A 91 -6.64 -0.18 -17.98
CA LYS A 91 -6.02 0.07 -19.30
C LYS A 91 -4.73 -0.70 -19.57
N TYR A 92 -3.95 -1.01 -18.54
CA TYR A 92 -2.61 -1.57 -18.70
C TYR A 92 -2.38 -2.78 -17.83
N LYS A 93 -3.33 -3.73 -17.84
CA LYS A 93 -3.36 -4.85 -16.89
C LYS A 93 -2.10 -5.71 -16.89
N ASP A 94 -1.34 -5.71 -17.98
CA ASP A 94 -0.04 -6.40 -18.06
C ASP A 94 1.00 -5.86 -17.04
N LEU A 95 0.78 -4.66 -16.47
CA LEU A 95 1.60 -4.06 -15.40
C LEU A 95 1.18 -4.46 -13.97
N ILE A 96 0.12 -5.24 -13.78
CA ILE A 96 -0.33 -5.67 -12.44
C ILE A 96 0.78 -6.39 -11.64
N PRO A 97 1.58 -7.29 -12.21
CA PRO A 97 2.70 -7.90 -11.49
C PRO A 97 3.71 -6.87 -10.97
N LEU A 98 3.97 -5.81 -11.74
CA LEU A 98 4.85 -4.71 -11.31
C LEU A 98 4.24 -3.92 -10.16
N MET A 99 2.92 -3.67 -10.20
CA MET A 99 2.25 -2.97 -9.10
C MET A 99 2.30 -3.79 -7.80
N TYR A 100 2.16 -5.12 -7.88
CA TYR A 100 2.39 -5.99 -6.73
C TYR A 100 3.78 -5.85 -6.15
N LEU A 101 4.82 -5.82 -6.99
CA LEU A 101 6.19 -5.65 -6.53
C LEU A 101 6.38 -4.33 -5.77
N PHE A 102 5.83 -3.23 -6.28
CA PHE A 102 5.88 -1.94 -5.58
C PHE A 102 5.17 -1.97 -4.23
N TRP A 103 3.99 -2.58 -4.14
CA TRP A 103 3.31 -2.76 -2.86
C TRP A 103 4.08 -3.68 -1.90
N ILE A 104 4.72 -4.74 -2.39
CA ILE A 104 5.56 -5.61 -1.57
C ILE A 104 6.72 -4.83 -0.98
N ILE A 105 7.41 -4.01 -1.77
CA ILE A 105 8.52 -3.17 -1.29
C ILE A 105 8.01 -2.23 -0.18
N GLU A 106 6.91 -1.53 -0.45
CA GLU A 106 6.29 -0.58 0.47
C GLU A 106 5.90 -1.23 1.81
N TRP A 107 5.18 -2.36 1.76
CA TRP A 107 4.75 -3.08 2.95
C TRP A 107 5.89 -3.79 3.68
N SER A 108 6.96 -4.18 2.97
CA SER A 108 8.15 -4.76 3.61
C SER A 108 8.82 -3.73 4.52
N VAL A 109 8.97 -2.49 4.07
CA VAL A 109 9.55 -1.40 4.88
C VAL A 109 8.69 -1.14 6.12
N ARG A 110 7.36 -1.20 6.03
CA ARG A 110 6.47 -1.04 7.18
C ARG A 110 6.67 -2.12 8.24
N VAL A 111 6.75 -3.37 7.80
CA VAL A 111 6.96 -4.52 8.69
C VAL A 111 8.35 -4.52 9.30
N MET A 112 9.34 -3.99 8.58
CA MET A 112 10.74 -3.95 9.00
C MET A 112 11.17 -2.60 9.59
N SER A 113 10.23 -1.75 10.02
CA SER A 113 10.56 -0.43 10.57
C SER A 113 11.58 -0.57 11.72
N PRO A 114 12.75 0.09 11.64
CA PRO A 114 13.79 -0.04 12.67
C PRO A 114 13.51 0.83 13.91
N PHE A 115 12.45 1.65 13.87
CA PHE A 115 12.15 2.62 14.92
C PHE A 115 11.29 2.01 16.01
N ASN A 116 11.75 2.07 17.26
CA ASN A 116 10.90 1.81 18.42
C ASN A 116 10.08 3.07 18.71
N LEU A 117 8.76 2.94 18.64
CA LEU A 117 7.79 4.03 18.87
C LEU A 117 6.89 3.75 20.08
N ASP A 118 7.24 2.81 20.95
CA ASP A 118 6.42 2.39 22.09
C ASP A 118 6.11 3.56 23.04
N ALA A 119 7.08 4.47 23.23
CA ALA A 119 6.91 5.67 24.05
C ALA A 119 5.95 6.71 23.44
N TYR A 120 5.62 6.58 22.15
CA TYR A 120 4.77 7.51 21.39
C TYR A 120 3.41 6.91 21.03
N THR A 121 3.11 5.69 21.46
CA THR A 121 1.86 5.00 21.12
C THR A 121 1.13 4.50 22.37
N ASN A 122 -0.19 4.47 22.34
CA ASN A 122 -1.04 3.95 23.43
C ASN A 122 -1.69 2.60 23.09
N GLY A 123 -1.33 2.01 21.96
CA GLY A 123 -1.85 0.75 21.47
C GLY A 123 -1.08 0.28 20.25
N ILE A 124 -1.18 -1.01 19.94
CA ILE A 124 -0.50 -1.57 18.77
C ILE A 124 -1.21 -1.06 17.51
N THR A 125 -0.49 -0.35 16.65
CA THR A 125 -1.01 0.11 15.37
C THR A 125 -1.47 -1.09 14.51
N PRO A 126 -2.67 -1.05 13.89
CA PRO A 126 -3.16 -2.15 13.05
C PRO A 126 -2.21 -2.52 11.91
N ALA A 127 -1.46 -1.55 11.37
CA ALA A 127 -0.46 -1.80 10.33
C ALA A 127 0.74 -2.64 10.82
N VAL A 128 1.06 -2.63 12.12
CA VAL A 128 2.13 -3.46 12.70
C VAL A 128 1.66 -4.91 12.84
N THR A 129 0.47 -5.13 13.42
CA THR A 129 -0.06 -6.49 13.61
C THR A 129 -0.53 -7.12 12.30
N GLY A 130 -1.25 -6.36 11.46
CA GLY A 130 -1.76 -6.81 10.17
C GLY A 130 -0.71 -6.81 9.05
N GLY A 131 0.36 -6.03 9.21
CA GLY A 131 1.43 -5.85 8.21
C GLY A 131 2.00 -7.15 7.65
N PRO A 132 2.49 -8.08 8.50
CA PRO A 132 3.03 -9.35 8.04
C PRO A 132 2.04 -10.19 7.22
N PHE A 133 0.76 -10.20 7.61
CA PHE A 133 -0.27 -10.95 6.91
C PHE A 133 -0.59 -10.34 5.53
N VAL A 134 -0.70 -9.02 5.46
CA VAL A 134 -0.89 -8.30 4.19
C VAL A 134 0.30 -8.53 3.27
N LEU A 135 1.53 -8.42 3.79
CA LEU A 135 2.74 -8.67 3.01
C LEU A 135 2.78 -10.11 2.48
N GLY A 136 2.51 -11.10 3.33
CA GLY A 136 2.43 -12.50 2.91
C GLY A 136 1.38 -12.73 1.82
N PHE A 137 0.19 -12.13 1.98
CA PHE A 137 -0.87 -12.18 0.97
C PHE A 137 -0.44 -11.55 -0.35
N LEU A 138 0.18 -10.36 -0.33
CA LEU A 138 0.71 -9.70 -1.53
C LEU A 138 1.77 -10.54 -2.24
N ILE A 139 2.67 -11.19 -1.50
CA ILE A 139 3.69 -12.10 -2.07
C ILE A 139 3.03 -13.28 -2.78
N VAL A 140 2.01 -13.90 -2.17
CA VAL A 140 1.27 -14.99 -2.81
C VAL A 140 0.61 -14.51 -4.11
N LEU A 141 -0.09 -13.38 -4.07
CA LEU A 141 -0.76 -12.84 -5.24
C LEU A 141 0.24 -12.41 -6.34
N PHE A 142 1.40 -11.89 -5.96
CA PHE A 142 2.49 -11.58 -6.89
C PHE A 142 2.92 -12.83 -7.68
N PHE A 143 3.22 -13.93 -7.01
CA PHE A 143 3.59 -15.16 -7.70
C PHE A 143 2.46 -15.72 -8.57
N LEU A 144 1.20 -15.61 -8.13
CA LEU A 144 0.04 -15.97 -8.94
C LEU A 144 -0.15 -15.05 -10.15
N SER A 145 0.25 -13.78 -10.05
CA SER A 145 0.22 -12.83 -11.17
C SER A 145 1.27 -13.14 -12.23
N LEU A 146 2.36 -13.81 -11.85
CA LEU A 146 3.44 -14.26 -12.74
C LEU A 146 3.18 -15.64 -13.36
N LYS A 147 2.14 -16.37 -12.92
CA LYS A 147 1.76 -17.66 -13.48
C LYS A 147 0.73 -17.44 -14.59
N ARG A 148 0.97 -17.97 -15.79
CA ARG A 148 -0.04 -17.91 -16.85
C ARG A 148 -1.29 -18.69 -16.45
N ALA A 149 -2.44 -18.03 -16.49
CA ALA A 149 -3.72 -18.73 -16.62
C ALA A 149 -3.80 -19.22 -18.07
N TYR A 150 -3.83 -20.53 -18.28
CA TYR A 150 -3.99 -21.12 -19.61
C TYR A 150 -5.39 -20.89 -20.13
#